data_AF-A0AAN5VPY7-F1
#
_entry.id   AF-A0AAN5VPY7-F1
#
_cell.length_a   1.000
_cell.length_b   1.000
_cell.length_c   1.000
_cell.angle_alpha   90.00
_cell.angle_beta   90.00
_cell.angle_gamma   90.00
#
_symmetry.space_group_name_H-M   'P 1'
#
loop_
_entity.id
_entity.type
_entity.pdbx_description
1 polymer ?
#
loop_
_entity_poly.entity_id
_entity_poly.type
_entity_poly.pdbx_seq_one_letter_code
_entity_poly.pdbx_strand_id
1 'polypeptide(L)'
;MGLNIFNIWESIGKKTPFAVKRTNWSNKNIYVIVDKIEPDGNGYGKAYGTPTENGEFCSYWQTDKKWKESRLIPNSGVYSWEYIKDVPLEINRENVIKKTVEANKIKKPVSGVYDIDTNIDFGKYRGLEISILINLNPNYLIWAIKNVSKFKLSYNAINVLCKKIEVKDEVVQINNKKGE
;
A
#
# COMPACT_ATOMS: atom_id res chain seq x y z
N MET A 1 11.38 16.46 13.40
CA MET A 1 12.54 15.92 12.66
C MET A 1 12.46 14.40 12.76
N GLY A 2 12.49 13.68 11.64
CA GLY A 2 12.39 12.21 11.68
C GLY A 2 13.70 11.59 12.14
N LEU A 3 13.63 10.41 12.73
CA LEU A 3 14.77 9.56 13.07
C LEU A 3 14.89 8.43 12.04
N ASN A 4 16.01 7.70 12.07
CA ASN A 4 16.06 6.38 11.45
C ASN A 4 15.61 5.31 12.47
N ILE A 5 15.30 4.10 11.98
CA ILE A 5 14.78 3.01 12.84
C ILE A 5 15.81 2.59 13.90
N PHE A 6 17.10 2.68 13.61
CA PHE A 6 18.18 2.26 14.52
C PHE A 6 18.35 3.25 15.68
N ASN A 7 18.28 4.55 15.43
CA ASN A 7 18.27 5.55 16.51
C ASN A 7 17.04 5.40 17.40
N ILE A 8 15.88 5.08 16.81
CA ILE A 8 14.67 4.79 17.59
C ILE A 8 14.93 3.56 18.48
N TRP A 9 15.40 2.45 17.89
CA TRP A 9 15.72 1.22 18.61
C TRP A 9 16.70 1.44 19.75
N GLU A 10 17.77 2.21 19.54
CA GLU A 10 18.72 2.58 20.60
C GLU A 10 18.05 3.42 21.71
N SER A 11 17.26 4.42 21.34
CA SER A 11 16.60 5.33 22.29
C SER A 11 15.59 4.62 23.21
N ILE A 12 14.99 3.52 22.75
CA ILE A 12 14.05 2.71 23.54
C ILE A 12 14.74 1.56 24.29
N GLY A 13 16.07 1.54 24.34
CA GLY A 13 16.84 0.54 25.06
C GLY A 13 17.01 -0.78 24.31
N LYS A 14 17.07 -0.73 22.97
CA LYS A 14 17.33 -1.88 22.08
C LYS A 14 16.32 -3.02 22.19
N LYS A 15 15.05 -2.68 22.50
CA LYS A 15 13.96 -3.66 22.65
C LYS A 15 13.18 -3.85 21.35
N THR A 16 12.73 -5.08 21.11
CA THR A 16 11.71 -5.44 20.11
C THR A 16 10.60 -6.27 20.78
N PRO A 17 9.36 -6.29 20.24
CA PRO A 17 8.90 -5.48 19.12
C PRO A 17 8.68 -4.00 19.49
N PHE A 18 8.66 -3.12 18.49
CA PHE A 18 8.25 -1.72 18.65
C PHE A 18 7.60 -1.19 17.37
N ALA A 19 6.80 -0.13 17.49
CA ALA A 19 6.09 0.45 16.36
C ALA A 19 6.74 1.74 15.84
N VAL A 20 6.82 1.86 14.52
CA VAL A 20 7.27 3.08 13.83
C VAL A 20 6.34 3.46 12.69
N LYS A 21 6.22 4.76 12.39
CA LYS A 21 5.55 5.28 11.18
C LYS A 21 6.47 6.20 10.41
N ARG A 22 6.19 6.39 9.12
CA ARG A 22 6.84 7.42 8.32
C ARG A 22 6.19 8.78 8.56
N THR A 23 7.01 9.81 8.71
CA THR A 23 6.55 11.19 8.95
C THR A 23 5.68 11.71 7.79
N ASN A 24 6.00 11.28 6.57
CA ASN A 24 5.36 11.72 5.33
C ASN A 24 4.20 10.82 4.85
N TRP A 25 3.81 9.78 5.59
CA TRP A 25 2.62 9.00 5.22
C TRP A 25 1.35 9.81 5.46
N SER A 26 0.49 9.85 4.44
CA SER A 26 -0.81 10.52 4.48
C SER A 26 -1.81 9.75 5.35
N ASN A 27 -1.82 8.42 5.24
CA ASN A 27 -2.62 7.57 6.12
C ASN A 27 -1.92 7.40 7.48
N LYS A 28 -2.47 8.04 8.52
CA LYS A 28 -1.93 8.01 9.88
C LYS A 28 -2.22 6.73 10.66
N ASN A 29 -3.10 5.88 10.14
CA ASN A 29 -3.44 4.60 10.75
C ASN A 29 -2.41 3.50 10.42
N ILE A 30 -1.52 3.75 9.45
CA ILE A 30 -0.51 2.79 9.04
C ILE A 30 0.75 2.97 9.88
N TYR A 31 1.20 1.87 10.49
CA TYR A 31 2.48 1.79 11.18
C TYR A 31 3.11 0.41 10.99
N VAL A 32 4.39 0.31 11.29
CA VAL A 32 5.20 -0.89 11.08
C VAL A 32 5.65 -1.40 12.43
N ILE A 33 5.34 -2.66 12.71
CA ILE A 33 5.83 -3.36 13.88
C ILE A 33 7.19 -3.96 13.50
N VAL A 34 8.25 -3.43 14.09
CA VAL A 34 9.63 -3.90 13.93
C VAL A 34 9.87 -5.00 14.96
N ASP A 35 10.16 -6.21 14.50
CA ASP A 35 10.33 -7.38 15.39
C ASP A 35 11.75 -7.94 15.43
N LYS A 36 12.60 -7.56 14.48
CA LYS A 36 14.01 -7.97 14.42
C LYS A 36 14.89 -6.85 13.90
N ILE A 37 16.03 -6.64 14.54
CA ILE A 37 17.10 -5.74 14.11
C ILE A 37 18.40 -6.54 14.02
N GLU A 38 19.15 -6.36 12.94
CA GLU A 38 20.52 -6.85 12.76
C GLU A 38 21.43 -5.62 12.57
N PRO A 39 22.05 -5.09 13.64
CA PRO A 39 22.91 -3.92 13.54
C PRO A 39 24.23 -4.24 12.81
N ASP A 40 24.78 -3.27 12.09
CA ASP A 40 26.08 -3.39 11.41
C ASP A 40 27.27 -2.83 12.22
N GLY A 41 26.98 -2.26 13.40
CA GLY A 41 27.97 -1.65 14.29
C GLY A 41 28.19 -0.15 14.08
N ASN A 42 27.63 0.46 13.03
CA ASN A 42 27.85 1.88 12.69
C ASN A 42 26.58 2.74 12.89
N GLY A 43 25.69 2.34 13.79
CA GLY A 43 24.38 2.99 13.99
C GLY A 43 23.36 2.70 12.89
N TYR A 44 23.65 1.70 12.03
CA TYR A 44 22.77 1.21 10.97
C TYR A 44 22.64 -0.32 11.03
N GLY A 45 22.07 -0.90 9.97
CA GLY A 45 21.91 -2.35 9.84
C GLY A 45 20.70 -2.73 8.99
N LYS A 46 20.09 -3.87 9.31
CA LYS A 46 18.84 -4.34 8.72
C LYS A 46 17.74 -4.35 9.78
N ALA A 47 16.57 -3.87 9.39
CA ALA A 47 15.37 -3.92 10.23
C ALA A 47 14.31 -4.75 9.51
N TYR A 48 13.63 -5.61 10.26
CA TYR A 48 12.58 -6.48 9.74
C TYR A 48 11.29 -6.23 10.51
N GLY A 49 10.17 -6.30 9.81
CA GLY A 49 8.90 -6.02 10.43
C GLY A 49 7.72 -6.13 9.47
N THR A 50 6.54 -5.87 10.02
CA THR A 50 5.27 -6.06 9.32
C THR A 50 4.47 -4.76 9.35
N PRO A 51 4.02 -4.24 8.20
CA PRO A 51 3.13 -3.10 8.16
C PRO A 51 1.72 -3.50 8.64
N THR A 52 1.11 -2.60 9.38
CA THR A 52 -0.22 -2.74 9.95
C THR A 52 -1.05 -1.49 9.67
N GLU A 53 -2.37 -1.64 9.66
CA GLU A 53 -3.34 -0.56 9.71
C GLU A 53 -4.25 -0.82 10.91
N ASN A 54 -4.24 0.09 11.89
CA ASN A 54 -4.96 -0.07 13.17
C ASN A 54 -4.63 -1.39 13.91
N GLY A 55 -3.38 -1.84 13.86
CA GLY A 55 -2.93 -3.06 14.55
C GLY A 55 -3.19 -4.36 13.81
N GLU A 56 -3.88 -4.32 12.68
CA GLU A 56 -4.00 -5.49 11.82
C GLU A 56 -3.01 -5.44 10.66
N PHE A 57 -2.53 -6.59 10.20
CA PHE A 57 -1.73 -6.68 8.98
C PHE A 57 -2.37 -5.92 7.81
N CYS A 58 -1.55 -5.14 7.09
CA CYS A 58 -1.95 -4.48 5.85
C CYS A 58 -0.94 -4.78 4.73
N SER A 59 -1.42 -4.80 3.48
CA SER A 59 -0.62 -5.16 2.31
C SER A 59 0.24 -3.99 1.77
N TYR A 60 0.60 -3.02 2.62
CA TYR A 60 1.23 -1.77 2.19
C TYR A 60 2.52 -1.96 1.38
N TRP A 61 3.36 -2.91 1.80
CA TRP A 61 4.60 -3.28 1.09
C TRP A 61 4.52 -4.59 0.31
N GLN A 62 3.32 -5.04 -0.01
CA GLN A 62 3.13 -6.30 -0.72
C GLN A 62 3.61 -6.25 -2.19
N THR A 63 4.07 -5.10 -2.68
CA THR A 63 4.79 -4.93 -3.95
C THR A 63 6.30 -4.84 -3.80
N ASP A 64 6.83 -4.67 -2.58
CA ASP A 64 8.27 -4.61 -2.34
C ASP A 64 8.86 -6.01 -2.30
N LYS A 65 9.75 -6.32 -3.25
CA LYS A 65 10.34 -7.65 -3.42
C LYS A 65 11.13 -8.09 -2.18
N LYS A 66 11.96 -7.20 -1.61
CA LYS A 66 12.82 -7.52 -0.47
C LYS A 66 11.98 -7.77 0.78
N TRP A 67 10.95 -6.95 0.99
CA TRP A 67 10.03 -7.14 2.09
C TRP A 67 9.23 -8.45 1.93
N LYS A 68 8.78 -8.81 0.73
CA LYS A 68 8.09 -10.09 0.50
C LYS A 68 8.94 -11.32 0.81
N GLU A 69 10.22 -11.29 0.44
CA GLU A 69 11.13 -12.43 0.61
C GLU A 69 11.62 -12.59 2.05
N SER A 70 11.82 -11.47 2.76
CA SER A 70 12.55 -11.50 4.04
C SER A 70 11.93 -10.65 5.16
N ARG A 71 10.87 -9.89 4.86
CA ARG A 71 10.29 -8.84 5.72
C ARG A 71 11.24 -7.68 6.01
N LEU A 72 12.27 -7.51 5.18
CA LEU A 72 13.18 -6.38 5.27
C LEU A 72 12.42 -5.06 5.06
N ILE A 73 12.50 -4.16 6.03
CA ILE A 73 11.84 -2.85 5.98
C ILE A 73 12.56 -1.97 4.95
N PRO A 74 11.86 -1.48 3.91
CA PRO A 74 12.47 -0.59 2.93
C PRO A 74 12.83 0.76 3.56
N ASN A 75 14.03 1.27 3.25
CA ASN A 75 14.53 2.56 3.74
C ASN A 75 14.55 2.67 5.28
N SER A 76 14.94 1.61 6.01
CA SER A 76 15.05 1.63 7.48
C SER A 76 16.02 2.69 8.03
N GLY A 77 17.05 3.04 7.25
CA GLY A 77 18.11 3.98 7.64
C GLY A 77 17.82 5.47 7.40
N VAL A 78 16.71 5.84 6.76
CA VAL A 78 16.45 7.26 6.45
C VAL A 78 15.80 7.99 7.63
N TYR A 79 16.08 9.29 7.76
CA TYR A 79 15.60 10.14 8.87
C TYR A 79 14.16 10.64 8.68
N SER A 80 13.23 9.70 8.47
CA SER A 80 11.80 9.99 8.27
C SER A 80 10.90 9.00 8.99
N TRP A 81 11.40 8.38 10.05
CA TRP A 81 10.64 7.52 10.94
C TRP A 81 10.36 8.23 12.28
N GLU A 82 9.22 7.89 12.86
CA GLU A 82 8.78 8.32 14.19
C GLU A 82 8.38 7.09 15.00
N TYR A 83 8.79 7.07 16.26
CA TYR A 83 8.36 6.06 17.23
C TYR A 83 6.89 6.28 17.61
N ILE A 84 6.13 5.19 17.75
CA ILE A 84 4.73 5.23 18.18
C ILE A 84 4.59 4.45 19.48
N LYS A 85 3.94 5.07 20.45
CA LYS A 85 3.60 4.47 21.75
C LYS A 85 2.14 4.00 21.74
N ASP A 86 1.83 3.09 22.66
CA ASP A 86 0.46 2.70 23.02
C ASP A 86 -0.37 2.13 21.84
N VAL A 87 0.30 1.44 20.92
CA VAL A 87 -0.35 0.71 19.81
C VAL A 87 -0.15 -0.80 19.95
N PRO A 88 -1.07 -1.62 19.43
CA PRO A 88 -0.89 -3.07 19.39
C PRO A 88 0.41 -3.45 18.67
N LEU A 89 1.21 -4.32 19.32
CA LEU A 89 2.45 -4.86 18.79
C LEU A 89 2.35 -6.34 18.41
N GLU A 90 1.21 -6.98 18.71
CA GLU A 90 0.97 -8.37 18.39
C GLU A 90 0.61 -8.54 16.91
N ILE A 91 1.33 -9.43 16.23
CA ILE A 91 1.03 -9.80 14.85
C ILE A 91 0.46 -11.22 14.86
N ASN A 92 -0.84 -11.35 14.59
CA ASN A 92 -1.44 -12.66 14.38
C ASN A 92 -0.92 -13.26 13.06
N ARG A 93 -0.01 -14.24 13.15
CA ARG A 93 0.66 -14.86 11.99
C ARG A 93 -0.32 -15.58 11.05
N GLU A 94 -1.40 -16.16 11.56
CA GLU A 94 -2.42 -16.78 10.72
C GLU A 94 -3.13 -15.74 9.86
N ASN A 95 -3.45 -14.58 10.44
CA ASN A 95 -4.03 -13.45 9.70
C ASN A 95 -3.06 -12.88 8.66
N VAL A 96 -1.75 -12.87 8.95
CA VAL A 96 -0.73 -12.49 7.97
C VAL A 96 -0.72 -13.44 6.78
N ILE A 97 -0.73 -14.76 7.01
CA ILE A 97 -0.75 -15.75 5.93
C ILE A 97 -2.02 -15.59 5.09
N LYS A 98 -3.20 -15.52 5.73
CA LYS A 98 -4.48 -15.32 5.04
C LYS A 98 -4.48 -14.06 4.18
N LYS A 99 -4.16 -12.90 4.76
CA LYS A 99 -4.13 -11.63 4.02
C LYS A 99 -3.01 -11.61 2.96
N THR A 100 -1.90 -12.32 3.15
CA THR A 100 -0.85 -12.45 2.12
C THR A 100 -1.33 -13.29 0.94
N VAL A 101 -2.03 -14.40 1.19
CA VAL A 101 -2.63 -15.24 0.16
C VAL A 101 -3.71 -14.47 -0.59
N GLU A 102 -4.63 -13.80 0.11
CA GLU A 102 -5.65 -12.94 -0.48
C GLU A 102 -5.03 -11.86 -1.35
N ALA A 103 -3.99 -11.20 -0.84
CA ALA A 103 -3.32 -10.16 -1.58
C ALA A 103 -2.54 -10.72 -2.79
N ASN A 104 -2.13 -11.99 -2.79
CA ASN A 104 -1.55 -12.65 -3.97
C ASN A 104 -2.61 -13.04 -5.02
N LYS A 105 -3.90 -13.14 -4.64
CA LYS A 105 -5.01 -13.32 -5.59
C LYS A 105 -5.40 -12.02 -6.30
N ILE A 106 -4.95 -10.87 -5.82
CA ILE A 106 -5.19 -9.56 -6.43
C ILE A 106 -4.60 -9.55 -7.85
N LYS A 107 -5.48 -9.42 -8.85
CA LYS A 107 -5.11 -9.29 -10.25
C LYS A 107 -4.63 -7.88 -10.49
N LYS A 108 -3.39 -7.76 -10.96
CA LYS A 108 -2.74 -6.46 -11.18
C LYS A 108 -3.02 -5.92 -12.58
N PRO A 109 -3.04 -4.59 -12.75
CA PRO A 109 -3.15 -3.97 -14.07
C PRO A 109 -1.93 -4.32 -14.93
N VAL A 110 -2.17 -4.60 -16.21
CA VAL A 110 -1.11 -4.86 -17.19
C VAL A 110 -0.68 -3.50 -17.77
N SER A 111 0.59 -3.13 -17.57
CA SER A 111 1.13 -1.84 -18.05
C SER A 111 0.33 -0.61 -17.60
N GLY A 112 -0.27 -0.65 -16.40
CA GLY A 112 -1.10 0.43 -15.86
C GLY A 112 -2.52 0.49 -16.43
N VAL A 113 -2.91 -0.49 -17.24
CA VAL A 113 -4.26 -0.65 -17.78
C VAL A 113 -5.06 -1.61 -16.88
N TYR A 114 -6.18 -1.11 -16.38
CA TYR A 114 -7.09 -1.81 -15.49
C TYR A 114 -8.27 -2.38 -16.27
N ASP A 115 -8.41 -3.70 -16.30
CA ASP A 115 -9.58 -4.38 -16.86
C ASP A 115 -10.62 -4.68 -15.78
N ILE A 116 -11.76 -5.22 -16.17
CA ILE A 116 -12.91 -5.43 -15.30
C ILE A 116 -12.60 -6.34 -14.10
N ASP A 117 -11.72 -7.31 -14.28
CA ASP A 117 -11.29 -8.27 -13.25
C ASP A 117 -10.00 -7.85 -12.54
N THR A 118 -9.48 -6.66 -12.84
CA THR A 118 -8.30 -6.10 -12.19
C THR A 118 -8.68 -5.43 -10.88
N ASN A 119 -7.82 -5.49 -9.88
CA ASN A 119 -8.00 -4.80 -8.61
C ASN A 119 -7.30 -3.43 -8.62
N ILE A 120 -7.95 -2.42 -8.05
CA ILE A 120 -7.35 -1.10 -7.79
C ILE A 120 -6.17 -1.26 -6.83
N ASP A 121 -5.00 -0.73 -7.16
CA ASP A 121 -3.81 -0.81 -6.32
C ASP A 121 -3.53 0.46 -5.49
N PHE A 122 -4.40 1.47 -5.57
CA PHE A 122 -4.24 2.77 -4.89
C PHE A 122 -5.53 3.36 -4.30
N GLY A 123 -5.38 4.35 -3.43
CA GLY A 123 -6.48 5.18 -2.93
C GLY A 123 -7.48 4.43 -2.03
N LYS A 124 -8.67 5.01 -1.87
CA LYS A 124 -9.68 4.58 -0.88
C LYS A 124 -10.18 3.15 -1.12
N TYR A 125 -10.28 2.74 -2.38
CA TYR A 125 -10.84 1.44 -2.78
C TYR A 125 -9.76 0.42 -3.16
N ARG A 126 -8.54 0.58 -2.64
CA ARG A 126 -7.43 -0.35 -2.89
C ARG A 126 -7.83 -1.79 -2.52
N GLY A 127 -7.55 -2.72 -3.43
CA GLY A 127 -7.88 -4.15 -3.32
C GLY A 127 -9.23 -4.53 -3.91
N LEU A 128 -10.13 -3.57 -4.22
CA LEU A 128 -11.40 -3.89 -4.88
C LEU A 128 -11.22 -4.07 -6.39
N GLU A 129 -11.94 -5.05 -6.93
CA GLU A 129 -12.03 -5.30 -8.37
C GLU A 129 -12.78 -4.16 -9.09
N ILE A 130 -12.37 -3.81 -10.31
CA ILE A 130 -13.01 -2.77 -11.13
C ILE A 130 -14.50 -3.06 -11.32
N SER A 131 -14.88 -4.30 -11.59
CA SER A 131 -16.28 -4.72 -11.75
C SER A 131 -17.14 -4.36 -10.52
N ILE A 132 -16.62 -4.60 -9.33
CA ILE A 132 -17.27 -4.28 -8.06
C ILE A 132 -17.34 -2.78 -7.88
N LEU A 133 -16.24 -2.07 -8.17
CA LEU A 133 -16.16 -0.62 -8.00
C LEU A 133 -17.07 0.15 -8.96
N ILE A 134 -17.27 -0.33 -10.19
CA ILE A 134 -18.26 0.22 -11.13
C ILE A 134 -19.67 0.16 -10.53
N ASN A 135 -20.00 -0.91 -9.81
CA ASN A 135 -21.32 -1.05 -9.19
C ASN A 135 -21.45 -0.27 -7.88
N LEU A 136 -20.36 -0.18 -7.10
CA LEU A 136 -20.36 0.45 -5.79
C LEU A 136 -20.26 1.98 -5.87
N ASN A 137 -19.30 2.50 -6.64
CA ASN A 137 -19.06 3.94 -6.77
C ASN A 137 -18.39 4.26 -8.13
N PRO A 138 -19.16 4.30 -9.22
CA PRO A 138 -18.62 4.54 -10.56
C PRO A 138 -18.02 5.95 -10.72
N ASN A 139 -18.48 6.93 -9.94
CA ASN A 139 -17.93 8.28 -9.95
C ASN A 139 -16.46 8.34 -9.46
N TYR A 140 -16.05 7.42 -8.58
CA TYR A 140 -14.65 7.33 -8.17
C TYR A 140 -13.73 6.98 -9.36
N LEU A 141 -14.19 6.13 -10.28
CA LEU A 141 -13.45 5.78 -11.49
C LEU A 141 -13.32 6.97 -12.44
N ILE A 142 -14.38 7.77 -12.60
CA ILE A 142 -14.32 9.04 -13.34
C ILE A 142 -13.28 9.98 -12.72
N TRP A 143 -13.32 10.15 -11.40
CA TRP A 143 -12.35 10.96 -10.68
C TRP A 143 -10.93 10.44 -10.89
N ALA A 144 -10.71 9.12 -10.80
CA ALA A 144 -9.41 8.50 -11.00
C ALA A 144 -8.88 8.71 -12.43
N ILE A 145 -9.74 8.59 -13.44
CA ILE A 145 -9.38 8.90 -14.84
C ILE A 145 -8.91 10.36 -14.96
N LYS A 146 -9.57 11.30 -14.29
CA LYS A 146 -9.20 12.72 -14.37
C LYS A 146 -7.93 13.07 -13.58
N ASN A 147 -7.73 12.47 -12.42
CA ASN A 147 -6.77 12.96 -11.43
C ASN A 147 -5.54 12.06 -11.22
N VAL A 148 -5.61 10.78 -11.58
CA VAL A 148 -4.51 9.83 -11.35
C VAL A 148 -3.77 9.60 -12.66
N SER A 149 -2.58 10.16 -12.79
CA SER A 149 -1.82 10.21 -14.06
C SER A 149 -1.66 8.86 -14.74
N LYS A 150 -1.32 7.81 -13.97
CA LYS A 150 -1.09 6.44 -14.47
C LYS A 150 -2.33 5.55 -14.53
N PHE A 151 -3.51 6.07 -14.20
CA PHE A 151 -4.74 5.28 -14.20
C PHE A 151 -5.42 5.32 -15.57
N LYS A 152 -5.56 4.14 -16.18
CA LYS A 152 -6.28 3.89 -17.43
C LYS A 152 -7.14 2.65 -17.31
N LEU A 153 -8.41 2.76 -17.70
CA LEU A 153 -9.29 1.62 -17.89
C LEU A 153 -9.07 0.99 -19.28
N SER A 154 -9.19 -0.33 -19.36
CA SER A 154 -9.26 -1.06 -20.63
C SER A 154 -10.49 -0.61 -21.44
N TYR A 155 -10.49 -0.90 -22.74
CA TYR A 155 -11.66 -0.66 -23.60
C TYR A 155 -12.92 -1.36 -23.08
N ASN A 156 -12.76 -2.58 -22.55
CA ASN A 156 -13.87 -3.33 -21.97
C ASN A 156 -14.40 -2.64 -20.70
N ALA A 157 -13.50 -2.29 -19.77
CA ALA A 157 -13.88 -1.67 -18.50
C ALA A 157 -14.52 -0.29 -18.68
N ILE A 158 -14.01 0.56 -19.58
CA ILE A 158 -14.60 1.88 -19.86
C ILE A 158 -16.00 1.74 -20.47
N ASN A 159 -16.21 0.77 -21.36
CA ASN A 159 -17.53 0.53 -21.96
C ASN A 159 -18.55 0.07 -20.90
N VAL A 160 -18.15 -0.79 -19.97
CA VAL A 160 -19.03 -1.21 -18.88
C VAL A 160 -19.36 -0.04 -17.96
N LEU A 161 -18.40 0.84 -17.69
CA LEU A 161 -18.65 2.06 -16.92
C LEU A 161 -19.65 3.00 -17.63
N CYS A 162 -19.49 3.24 -18.93
CA CYS A 162 -20.40 4.08 -19.73
C CYS A 162 -21.81 3.50 -19.83
N LYS A 163 -21.97 2.16 -19.75
CA LYS A 163 -23.30 1.53 -19.67
C LYS A 163 -23.96 1.72 -18.30
N LYS A 164 -23.17 1.96 -17.25
CA LYS A 164 -23.67 2.07 -15.87
C LYS A 164 -24.07 3.51 -15.51
N ILE A 165 -23.30 4.49 -15.99
CA ILE A 165 -23.54 5.91 -15.74
C ILE A 165 -23.24 6.73 -16.98
N GLU A 166 -23.83 7.91 -17.07
CA GLU A 166 -23.48 8.88 -18.10
C GLU A 166 -22.06 9.41 -17.86
N VAL A 167 -21.14 9.01 -18.74
CA VAL A 167 -19.75 9.45 -18.73
C VAL A 167 -19.56 10.46 -19.85
N LYS A 168 -19.12 11.67 -19.52
CA LYS A 168 -18.83 12.70 -20.53
C LYS A 168 -17.73 12.25 -21.49
N ASP A 169 -17.86 12.57 -22.77
CA ASP A 169 -16.88 12.22 -23.81
C ASP A 169 -15.45 12.66 -23.48
N GLU A 170 -15.30 13.81 -22.81
CA GLU A 170 -14.01 14.32 -22.33
C GLU A 170 -13.26 13.28 -21.48
N VAL A 171 -13.98 12.51 -20.65
CA VAL A 171 -13.41 11.53 -19.73
C VAL A 171 -12.92 10.32 -20.50
N VAL A 172 -13.70 9.88 -21.49
CA VAL A 172 -13.33 8.77 -22.37
C VAL A 172 -12.08 9.14 -23.18
N GLN A 173 -12.02 10.36 -23.69
CA GLN A 173 -10.84 10.88 -24.40
C GLN A 173 -9.61 10.94 -23.50
N ILE A 174 -9.73 11.44 -22.26
CA ILE A 174 -8.64 11.44 -21.28
C ILE A 174 -8.15 10.02 -21.01
N ASN A 175 -9.06 9.06 -20.82
CA ASN A 175 -8.70 7.66 -20.59
C ASN A 175 -7.90 7.07 -21.76
N ASN A 176 -8.35 7.34 -22.99
CA ASN A 176 -7.74 6.77 -24.20
C ASN A 176 -6.34 7.33 -24.47
N LYS A 177 -6.14 8.64 -24.23
CA LYS A 177 -4.84 9.33 -24.42
C LYS A 177 -3.75 8.92 -23.44
N LYS A 178 -4.09 8.30 -22.32
CA LYS A 178 -3.07 7.85 -21.36
C LYS A 178 -2.33 6.63 -21.91
N GLY A 179 -1.01 6.65 -21.90
CA GLY A 179 -0.17 5.51 -22.34
C GLY A 179 0.11 5.45 -23.84
N GLU A 180 -0.17 6.52 -24.58
CA GLU A 180 0.69 6.97 -25.70
C GLU A 180 1.92 7.69 -25.11
#